data_AF-A0A132BB83-F1
#
_entry.id   AF-A0A132BB83-F1
#
_cell.length_a   1.000
_cell.length_b   1.000
_cell.length_c   1.000
_cell.angle_alpha   90.00
_cell.angle_beta   90.00
_cell.angle_gamma   90.00
#
_symmetry.space_group_name_H-M   'P 1'
#
loop_
_entity.id
_entity.type
_entity.pdbx_description
1 polymer ?
#
loop_
_entity_poly.entity_id
_entity_poly.type
_entity_poly.pdbx_seq_one_letter_code
_entity_poly.pdbx_strand_id
1 'polypeptide(L)'
;MPIGVGSVGDIISICLLAKDLVEALNSSRGAAAEYQEIVRELWGLERALLQVDLLSRTHNSSPEINALHETARRAAEDCGVGIAGFLKKVKKYQPSLRESGSGSVLRDASRKIQWQLMQSNDVSKFRAEIGAQSQSISMLLATMSVRTLVVSDVKLNARLTSSESKIDDEMQKQTVIVAEVRDRLKENNTLISAVATKVTDALRFEWFRQLGSELKSMMNRIFRTNVATFEAVVAIQRVLPSHLERSMFRDPFILEDAIGRISPVHMDFINSWEAFDAILRLRFQDVQGFKKVRNNEYILQEHTTKREIKRTRRWDLAFMPGQRIDMSLVFVKKEAEEAEEIQSTSCPNCRATSDKSQDSDIQW
;
A
#
# COMPACT_ATOMS: atom_id res chain seq x y z
N MET A 1 -44.63 -44.38 28.96
CA MET A 1 -45.96 -44.07 29.56
C MET A 1 -45.74 -43.11 30.71
N PRO A 2 -46.37 -41.94 30.75
CA PRO A 2 -46.19 -41.02 31.86
C PRO A 2 -46.96 -41.55 33.07
N ILE A 3 -46.24 -41.74 34.18
CA ILE A 3 -46.82 -42.07 35.49
C ILE A 3 -47.47 -40.78 35.99
N GLY A 4 -48.68 -40.52 35.51
CA GLY A 4 -49.46 -39.35 35.89
C GLY A 4 -50.60 -39.77 36.79
N VAL A 5 -50.79 -39.04 37.89
CA VAL A 5 -52.06 -38.96 38.66
C VAL A 5 -52.33 -40.03 39.73
N GLY A 6 -51.43 -41.00 39.99
CA GLY A 6 -51.58 -41.90 41.16
C GLY A 6 -51.25 -41.19 42.48
N SER A 7 -49.98 -40.81 42.67
CA SER A 7 -49.47 -40.34 43.96
C SER A 7 -50.11 -39.04 44.47
N VAL A 8 -50.29 -38.01 43.62
CA VAL A 8 -50.89 -36.72 44.06
C VAL A 8 -52.37 -36.88 44.44
N GLY A 9 -53.13 -37.72 43.72
CA GLY A 9 -54.52 -38.01 44.05
C GLY A 9 -54.65 -38.78 45.36
N ASP A 10 -53.75 -39.74 45.60
CA ASP A 10 -53.68 -40.50 46.84
C ASP A 10 -53.29 -39.60 48.03
N ILE A 11 -52.33 -38.69 47.84
CA ILE A 11 -51.92 -37.68 48.83
C ILE A 11 -53.08 -36.76 49.20
N ILE A 12 -53.80 -36.22 48.21
CA ILE A 12 -54.96 -35.36 48.45
C ILE A 12 -56.05 -36.14 49.21
N SER A 13 -56.26 -37.41 48.85
CA SER A 13 -57.22 -38.28 49.54
C SER A 13 -56.81 -38.53 50.99
N ILE A 14 -55.52 -38.74 51.27
CA ILE A 14 -54.95 -38.87 52.62
C ILE A 14 -55.14 -37.58 53.42
N CYS A 15 -54.88 -36.41 52.82
CA CYS A 15 -55.07 -35.11 53.47
C CYS A 15 -56.55 -34.83 53.78
N LEU A 16 -57.48 -35.21 52.89
CA LEU A 16 -58.91 -35.11 53.14
C LEU A 16 -59.37 -36.07 54.26
N LEU A 17 -58.89 -37.31 54.26
CA LEU A 17 -59.16 -38.27 55.33
C LEU A 17 -58.59 -37.82 56.68
N ALA A 18 -57.41 -37.18 56.67
CA ALA A 18 -56.81 -36.57 57.85
C ALA A 18 -57.64 -35.40 58.38
N LYS A 19 -58.17 -34.56 57.49
CA LYS A 19 -59.08 -33.46 57.84
C LYS A 19 -60.37 -33.98 58.47
N ASP A 20 -61.00 -34.99 57.85
CA ASP A 20 -62.21 -35.63 58.36
C ASP A 20 -61.97 -36.25 59.74
N LEU A 21 -60.78 -36.82 59.95
CA LEU A 21 -60.36 -37.35 61.24
C LEU A 21 -60.20 -36.23 62.29
N VAL A 22 -59.54 -35.13 61.96
CA VAL A 22 -59.39 -33.96 62.86
C VAL A 22 -60.76 -33.39 63.24
N GLU A 23 -61.68 -33.25 62.29
CA GLU A 23 -63.03 -32.76 62.56
C GLU A 23 -63.83 -33.72 63.46
N ALA A 24 -63.76 -35.03 63.20
CA ALA A 24 -64.41 -36.05 64.03
C ALA A 24 -63.91 -36.02 65.48
N LEU A 25 -62.61 -35.75 65.68
CA LEU A 25 -61.97 -35.74 66.99
C LEU A 25 -62.20 -34.44 67.76
N ASN A 26 -62.26 -33.29 67.07
CA ASN A 26 -62.56 -32.00 67.68
C ASN A 26 -63.99 -31.97 68.27
N SER A 27 -64.89 -32.78 67.72
CA SER A 27 -66.25 -32.98 68.26
C SER A 27 -66.31 -33.81 69.56
N SER A 28 -65.23 -34.51 69.91
CA SER A 28 -65.08 -35.31 71.13
C SER A 28 -64.07 -34.65 72.07
N ARG A 29 -64.55 -33.83 73.02
CA ARG A 29 -63.70 -33.10 73.99
C ARG A 29 -62.79 -34.05 74.80
N GLY A 30 -61.50 -34.05 74.46
CA GLY A 30 -60.42 -34.62 75.29
C GLY A 30 -59.38 -35.43 74.52
N ALA A 31 -58.50 -34.77 73.75
CA ALA A 31 -57.15 -35.21 73.34
C ALA A 31 -56.47 -34.22 72.35
N ALA A 32 -56.49 -32.91 72.63
CA ALA A 32 -56.08 -31.90 71.65
C ALA A 32 -54.59 -31.96 71.23
N ALA A 33 -53.68 -32.38 72.11
CA ALA A 33 -52.23 -32.35 71.84
C ALA A 33 -51.72 -33.53 70.99
N GLU A 34 -52.12 -34.76 71.31
CA GLU A 34 -51.68 -35.97 70.59
C GLU A 34 -52.16 -36.00 69.13
N TYR A 35 -53.29 -35.36 68.85
CA TYR A 35 -53.82 -35.22 67.50
C TYR A 35 -53.16 -34.12 66.68
N GLN A 36 -52.74 -33.03 67.32
CA GLN A 36 -51.95 -32.00 66.62
C GLN A 36 -50.59 -32.56 66.15
N GLU A 37 -50.01 -33.51 66.88
CA GLU A 37 -48.78 -34.17 66.44
C GLU A 37 -49.02 -35.14 65.27
N ILE A 38 -50.12 -35.89 65.26
CA ILE A 38 -50.51 -36.71 64.09
C ILE A 38 -50.67 -35.84 62.85
N VAL A 39 -51.30 -34.67 62.98
CA VAL A 39 -51.44 -33.71 61.87
C VAL A 39 -50.06 -33.26 61.37
N ARG A 40 -49.13 -32.90 62.27
CA ARG A 40 -47.76 -32.50 61.88
C ARG A 40 -47.01 -33.61 61.14
N GLU A 41 -47.14 -34.86 61.57
CA GLU A 41 -46.49 -35.99 60.90
C GLU A 41 -47.07 -36.25 59.50
N LEU A 42 -48.38 -36.08 59.32
CA LEU A 42 -49.02 -36.18 58.01
C LEU A 42 -48.57 -35.08 57.03
N TRP A 43 -48.41 -33.84 57.52
CA TRP A 43 -47.79 -32.75 56.74
C TRP A 43 -46.33 -33.06 56.36
N GLY A 44 -45.59 -33.70 57.26
CA GLY A 44 -44.23 -34.17 56.99
C GLY A 44 -44.17 -35.18 55.84
N LEU A 45 -45.12 -36.12 55.82
CA LEU A 45 -45.25 -37.12 54.76
C LEU A 45 -45.66 -36.49 53.42
N GLU A 46 -46.63 -35.59 53.40
CA GLU A 46 -47.03 -34.86 52.18
C GLU A 46 -45.83 -34.15 51.53
N ARG A 47 -45.05 -33.43 52.34
CA ARG A 47 -43.86 -32.73 51.86
C ARG A 47 -42.81 -33.68 51.29
N ALA A 48 -42.61 -34.84 51.92
CA ALA A 48 -41.68 -35.86 51.44
C ALA A 48 -42.14 -36.44 50.09
N LEU A 49 -43.44 -36.71 49.92
CA LEU A 49 -44.01 -37.23 48.68
C LEU A 49 -43.95 -36.22 47.53
N LEU A 50 -44.16 -34.93 47.80
CA LEU A 50 -43.97 -33.86 46.81
C LEU A 50 -42.52 -33.76 46.31
N GLN A 51 -41.54 -33.96 47.20
CA GLN A 51 -40.13 -33.99 46.81
C GLN A 51 -39.80 -35.17 45.90
N VAL A 52 -40.43 -36.34 46.11
CA VAL A 52 -40.29 -37.50 45.23
C VAL A 52 -40.83 -37.22 43.83
N ASP A 53 -42.01 -36.59 43.71
CA ASP A 53 -42.59 -36.20 42.40
C ASP A 53 -41.70 -35.21 41.65
N LEU A 54 -41.11 -34.22 42.35
CA LEU A 54 -40.20 -33.27 41.74
C LEU A 54 -38.96 -33.96 41.16
N LEU A 55 -38.31 -34.84 41.93
CA LEU A 55 -37.10 -35.55 41.53
C LEU A 55 -37.34 -36.50 40.35
N SER A 56 -38.52 -37.10 40.29
CA SER A 56 -38.96 -37.95 39.18
C SER A 56 -39.02 -37.21 37.84
N ARG A 57 -39.44 -35.94 37.87
CA ARG A 57 -39.55 -35.10 36.67
C ARG A 57 -38.20 -34.58 36.19
N THR A 58 -37.25 -34.36 37.09
CA THR A 58 -35.96 -33.74 36.78
C THR A 58 -34.86 -34.75 36.42
N HIS A 59 -35.01 -36.02 36.81
CA HIS A 59 -33.99 -37.05 36.58
C HIS A 59 -34.51 -38.20 35.71
N ASN A 60 -33.63 -38.73 34.85
CA ASN A 60 -33.92 -39.91 34.02
C ASN A 60 -34.14 -41.15 34.90
N SER A 61 -35.04 -42.05 34.50
CA SER A 61 -35.39 -43.27 35.23
C SER A 61 -34.15 -44.09 35.61
N SER A 62 -33.74 -43.99 36.87
CA SER A 62 -32.71 -44.83 37.48
C SER A 62 -33.38 -45.91 38.33
N PRO A 63 -32.73 -47.07 38.54
CA PRO A 63 -33.27 -48.11 39.41
C PRO A 63 -33.57 -47.61 40.83
N GLU A 64 -32.83 -46.61 41.30
CA GLU A 64 -33.02 -45.97 42.60
C GLU A 64 -34.21 -44.99 42.62
N ILE A 65 -34.47 -44.25 41.53
CA ILE A 65 -35.70 -43.43 41.39
C ILE A 65 -36.93 -44.33 41.36
N ASN A 66 -36.83 -45.49 40.71
CA ASN A 66 -37.91 -46.47 40.69
C ASN A 66 -38.15 -47.07 42.09
N ALA A 67 -37.09 -47.36 42.85
CA ALA A 67 -37.21 -47.83 44.24
C ALA A 67 -37.79 -46.74 45.17
N LEU A 68 -37.41 -45.47 44.97
CA LEU A 68 -37.95 -44.33 45.69
C LEU A 68 -39.46 -44.16 45.41
N HIS A 69 -39.87 -44.25 44.15
CA HIS A 69 -41.29 -44.23 43.78
C HIS A 69 -42.09 -45.35 44.44
N GLU A 70 -41.59 -46.57 44.37
CA GLU A 70 -42.28 -47.73 44.94
C GLU A 70 -42.41 -47.60 46.46
N THR A 71 -41.39 -47.10 47.14
CA THR A 71 -41.41 -46.88 48.59
C THR A 71 -42.35 -45.73 48.97
N ALA A 72 -42.32 -44.62 48.22
CA ALA A 72 -43.23 -43.49 48.40
C ALA A 72 -44.71 -43.90 48.18
N ARG A 73 -44.95 -44.72 47.16
CA ARG A 73 -46.28 -45.27 46.85
C ARG A 73 -46.80 -46.15 47.98
N ARG A 74 -46.01 -47.13 48.44
CA ARG A 74 -46.39 -48.01 49.56
C ARG A 74 -46.66 -47.23 50.83
N ALA A 75 -45.82 -46.26 51.16
CA ALA A 75 -46.04 -45.39 52.32
C ALA A 75 -47.36 -44.61 52.23
N ALA A 76 -47.72 -44.10 51.05
CA ALA A 76 -49.00 -43.43 50.84
C ALA A 76 -50.18 -44.40 50.98
N GLU A 77 -50.11 -45.58 50.36
CA GLU A 77 -51.16 -46.61 50.44
C GLU A 77 -51.37 -47.07 51.90
N ASP A 78 -50.29 -47.39 52.61
CA ASP A 78 -50.33 -47.81 54.02
C ASP A 78 -50.87 -46.71 54.94
N CYS A 79 -50.48 -45.45 54.72
CA CYS A 79 -51.03 -44.30 55.46
C CYS A 79 -52.53 -44.14 55.21
N GLY A 80 -52.98 -44.27 53.96
CA GLY A 80 -54.41 -44.20 53.61
C GLY A 80 -55.22 -45.29 54.34
N VAL A 81 -54.70 -46.52 54.36
CA VAL A 81 -55.32 -47.65 55.08
C VAL A 81 -55.34 -47.39 56.59
N GLY A 82 -54.23 -46.91 57.16
CA GLY A 82 -54.12 -46.60 58.59
C GLY A 82 -55.10 -45.51 59.04
N ILE A 83 -55.19 -44.40 58.29
CA ILE A 83 -56.12 -43.30 58.58
C ILE A 83 -57.58 -43.78 58.46
N ALA A 84 -57.93 -44.50 57.39
CA ALA A 84 -59.29 -45.00 57.19
C ALA A 84 -59.70 -45.98 58.31
N GLY A 85 -58.79 -46.87 58.70
CA GLY A 85 -58.98 -47.80 59.82
C GLY A 85 -59.19 -47.09 61.15
N PHE A 86 -58.39 -46.06 61.42
CA PHE A 86 -58.49 -45.25 62.64
C PHE A 86 -59.78 -44.41 62.66
N LEU A 87 -60.15 -43.80 61.53
CA LEU A 87 -61.39 -43.03 61.37
C LEU A 87 -62.64 -43.90 61.56
N LYS A 88 -62.61 -45.16 61.08
CA LYS A 88 -63.68 -46.15 61.33
C LYS A 88 -63.79 -46.51 62.82
N LYS A 89 -62.67 -46.64 63.52
CA LYS A 89 -62.64 -46.84 64.98
C LYS A 89 -63.24 -45.62 65.69
N VAL A 90 -62.81 -44.38 65.38
CA VAL A 90 -63.34 -43.14 65.96
C VAL A 90 -64.87 -43.05 65.78
N LYS A 91 -65.38 -43.27 64.56
CA LYS A 91 -66.82 -43.25 64.27
C LYS A 91 -67.62 -44.28 65.08
N LYS A 92 -67.05 -45.44 65.41
CA LYS A 92 -67.70 -46.49 66.23
C LYS A 92 -67.98 -46.04 67.67
N TYR A 93 -67.12 -45.20 68.24
CA TYR A 93 -67.27 -44.72 69.63
C TYR A 93 -67.98 -43.37 69.73
N GLN A 94 -68.09 -42.63 68.62
CA GLN A 94 -68.76 -41.33 68.51
C GLN A 94 -70.17 -41.28 69.17
N PRO A 95 -71.06 -42.28 69.06
CA PRO A 95 -72.39 -42.22 69.68
C PRO A 95 -72.38 -42.24 71.22
N SER A 96 -71.41 -42.93 71.84
CA SER A 96 -71.26 -43.02 73.30
C SER A 96 -70.45 -41.85 73.90
N LEU A 97 -69.88 -41.00 73.05
CA LEU A 97 -69.03 -39.86 73.43
C LEU A 97 -69.78 -38.52 73.37
N ARG A 98 -71.01 -38.46 72.84
CA ARG A 98 -71.85 -37.25 72.76
C ARG A 98 -72.38 -36.82 74.14
N GLU A 99 -72.71 -35.54 74.27
CA GLU A 99 -73.15 -34.89 75.51
C GLU A 99 -74.43 -35.51 76.11
N SER A 100 -75.28 -36.16 75.30
CA SER A 100 -76.49 -36.87 75.76
C SER A 100 -76.29 -38.36 76.08
N GLY A 101 -75.11 -38.93 75.84
CA GLY A 101 -74.84 -40.38 75.98
C GLY A 101 -75.66 -41.26 75.01
N SER A 102 -75.44 -42.58 75.10
CA SER A 102 -76.21 -43.59 74.35
C SER A 102 -77.49 -44.07 75.06
N GLY A 103 -77.84 -43.39 76.17
CA GLY A 103 -78.98 -43.73 77.03
C GLY A 103 -78.63 -44.56 78.27
N SER A 104 -77.36 -44.97 78.48
CA SER A 104 -76.94 -45.72 79.67
C SER A 104 -75.60 -45.24 80.25
N VAL A 105 -75.65 -44.52 81.37
CA VAL A 105 -74.53 -43.75 81.95
C VAL A 105 -73.31 -44.63 82.32
N LEU A 106 -73.52 -45.82 82.89
CA LEU A 106 -72.43 -46.75 83.27
C LEU A 106 -71.70 -47.35 82.06
N ARG A 107 -72.44 -47.66 80.99
CA ARG A 107 -71.88 -48.16 79.72
C ARG A 107 -71.13 -47.06 78.97
N ASP A 108 -71.63 -45.83 79.06
CA ASP A 108 -70.99 -44.67 78.45
C ASP A 108 -69.69 -44.32 79.20
N ALA A 109 -69.67 -44.43 80.53
CA ALA A 109 -68.46 -44.24 81.33
C ALA A 109 -67.39 -45.32 81.07
N SER A 110 -67.77 -46.60 81.01
CA SER A 110 -66.83 -47.69 80.69
C SER A 110 -66.31 -47.60 79.26
N ARG A 111 -67.15 -47.23 78.29
CA ARG A 111 -66.70 -46.97 76.91
C ARG A 111 -65.82 -45.73 76.80
N LYS A 112 -66.02 -44.69 77.62
CA LYS A 112 -65.13 -43.53 77.68
C LYS A 112 -63.75 -43.90 78.22
N ILE A 113 -63.68 -44.71 79.28
CA ILE A 113 -62.41 -45.21 79.84
C ILE A 113 -61.72 -46.16 78.86
N GLN A 114 -62.48 -47.07 78.22
CA GLN A 114 -61.97 -47.98 77.19
C GLN A 114 -61.51 -47.22 75.94
N TRP A 115 -62.21 -46.15 75.56
CA TRP A 115 -61.81 -45.24 74.48
C TRP A 115 -60.49 -44.54 74.83
N GLN A 116 -60.35 -43.92 75.99
CA GLN A 116 -59.12 -43.24 76.42
C GLN A 116 -57.91 -44.20 76.50
N LEU A 117 -58.09 -45.42 77.03
CA LEU A 117 -57.03 -46.44 77.10
C LEU A 117 -56.68 -47.04 75.72
N MET A 118 -57.64 -47.27 74.82
CA MET A 118 -57.36 -47.73 73.45
C MET A 118 -56.80 -46.62 72.56
N GLN A 119 -57.24 -45.38 72.75
CA GLN A 119 -56.84 -44.20 71.98
C GLN A 119 -55.34 -43.96 72.13
N SER A 120 -54.80 -43.95 73.35
CA SER A 120 -53.37 -43.71 73.58
C SER A 120 -52.47 -44.79 72.94
N ASN A 121 -52.85 -46.07 73.02
CA ASN A 121 -52.06 -47.16 72.42
C ASN A 121 -52.19 -47.21 70.88
N ASP A 122 -53.40 -47.11 70.34
CA ASP A 122 -53.62 -47.09 68.89
C ASP A 122 -53.03 -45.82 68.24
N VAL A 123 -53.06 -44.67 68.91
CA VAL A 123 -52.41 -43.42 68.44
C VAL A 123 -50.90 -43.55 68.43
N SER A 124 -50.31 -44.12 69.47
CA SER A 124 -48.85 -44.32 69.55
C SER A 124 -48.36 -45.28 68.47
N LYS A 125 -49.09 -46.37 68.23
CA LYS A 125 -48.77 -47.33 67.17
C LYS A 125 -48.89 -46.72 65.79
N PHE A 126 -49.98 -46.00 65.52
CA PHE A 126 -50.20 -45.31 64.25
C PHE A 126 -49.13 -44.25 63.98
N ARG A 127 -48.74 -43.50 65.00
CA ARG A 127 -47.64 -42.53 64.93
C ARG A 127 -46.30 -43.19 64.63
N ALA A 128 -46.00 -44.32 65.27
CA ALA A 128 -44.78 -45.07 64.99
C ALA A 128 -44.74 -45.57 63.53
N GLU A 129 -45.87 -46.00 62.98
CA GLU A 129 -46.00 -46.44 61.58
C GLU A 129 -45.76 -45.28 60.59
N ILE A 130 -46.38 -44.11 60.80
CA ILE A 130 -46.16 -42.90 59.96
C ILE A 130 -44.71 -42.41 60.08
N GLY A 131 -44.20 -42.33 61.31
CA GLY A 131 -42.82 -41.91 61.57
C GLY A 131 -41.79 -42.80 60.87
N ALA A 132 -41.99 -44.12 60.89
CA ALA A 132 -41.12 -45.08 60.21
C ALA A 132 -41.14 -44.90 58.67
N GLN A 133 -42.32 -44.66 58.09
CA GLN A 133 -42.48 -44.43 56.65
C GLN A 133 -41.84 -43.11 56.20
N SER A 134 -42.05 -42.03 56.97
CA SER A 134 -41.43 -40.73 56.72
C SER A 134 -39.89 -40.79 56.77
N GLN A 135 -39.34 -41.54 57.73
CA GLN A 135 -37.89 -41.77 57.84
C GLN A 135 -37.34 -42.58 56.65
N SER A 136 -38.07 -43.60 56.21
CA SER A 136 -37.67 -44.42 55.05
C SER A 136 -37.60 -43.59 53.76
N ILE A 137 -38.61 -42.77 53.49
CA ILE A 137 -38.61 -41.85 52.33
C ILE A 137 -37.47 -40.83 52.46
N SER A 138 -37.28 -40.25 53.64
CA SER A 138 -36.21 -39.26 53.89
C SER A 138 -34.81 -39.85 53.66
N MET A 139 -34.58 -41.11 54.08
CA MET A 139 -33.33 -41.81 53.86
C MET A 139 -33.06 -42.05 52.38
N LEU A 140 -34.06 -42.52 51.62
CA LEU A 140 -33.91 -42.72 50.17
C LEU A 140 -33.68 -41.41 49.43
N LEU A 141 -34.36 -40.32 49.82
CA LEU A 141 -34.12 -38.98 49.28
C LEU A 141 -32.68 -38.51 49.55
N ALA A 142 -32.15 -38.76 50.74
CA ALA A 142 -30.76 -38.45 51.08
C ALA A 142 -29.78 -39.29 50.24
N THR A 143 -30.01 -40.60 50.09
CA THR A 143 -29.18 -41.47 49.25
C THR A 143 -29.18 -41.02 47.79
N MET A 144 -30.34 -40.64 47.25
CA MET A 144 -30.47 -40.11 45.89
C MET A 144 -29.72 -38.79 45.70
N SER A 145 -29.80 -37.89 46.68
CA SER A 145 -29.10 -36.61 46.65
C SER A 145 -27.58 -36.81 46.63
N VAL A 146 -27.06 -37.68 47.50
CA VAL A 146 -25.62 -38.04 47.53
C VAL A 146 -25.18 -38.63 46.19
N ARG A 147 -25.95 -39.56 45.63
CA ARG A 147 -25.59 -40.18 44.34
C ARG A 147 -25.59 -39.18 43.19
N THR A 148 -26.57 -38.28 43.16
CA THR A 148 -26.66 -37.22 42.15
C THR A 148 -25.41 -36.32 42.19
N LEU A 149 -24.96 -35.97 43.40
CA LEU A 149 -23.72 -35.21 43.58
C LEU A 149 -22.49 -35.98 43.07
N VAL A 150 -22.35 -37.26 43.42
CA VAL A 150 -21.23 -38.09 42.97
C VAL A 150 -21.20 -38.25 41.45
N VAL A 151 -22.36 -38.51 40.81
CA VAL A 151 -22.44 -38.63 39.35
C VAL A 151 -22.12 -37.29 38.67
N SER A 152 -22.59 -36.18 39.25
CA SER A 152 -22.26 -34.85 38.75
C SER A 152 -20.77 -34.56 38.85
N ASP A 153 -20.14 -34.90 39.98
CA ASP A 153 -18.69 -34.74 40.20
C ASP A 153 -17.87 -35.55 39.19
N VAL A 154 -18.19 -36.83 38.98
CA VAL A 154 -17.53 -37.68 37.97
C VAL A 154 -17.67 -37.09 36.57
N LYS A 155 -18.87 -36.59 36.21
CA LYS A 155 -19.10 -36.00 34.90
C LYS A 155 -18.36 -34.67 34.72
N LEU A 156 -18.27 -33.85 35.77
CA LEU A 156 -17.50 -32.61 35.76
C LEU A 156 -16.01 -32.90 35.65
N ASN A 157 -15.49 -33.85 36.42
CA ASN A 157 -14.10 -34.28 36.36
C ASN A 157 -13.74 -34.85 34.98
N ALA A 158 -14.60 -35.68 34.38
CA ALA A 158 -14.39 -36.19 33.02
C ALA A 158 -14.38 -35.07 31.96
N ARG A 159 -15.21 -34.04 32.13
CA ARG A 159 -15.21 -32.86 31.25
C ARG A 159 -13.96 -32.01 31.46
N LEU A 160 -13.50 -31.86 32.70
CA LEU A 160 -12.30 -31.12 33.04
C LEU A 160 -11.07 -31.79 32.43
N THR A 161 -10.89 -33.09 32.64
CA THR A 161 -9.77 -33.85 32.05
C THR A 161 -9.81 -33.86 30.52
N SER A 162 -11.00 -33.99 29.92
CA SER A 162 -11.14 -33.87 28.47
C SER A 162 -10.80 -32.46 27.96
N SER A 163 -11.11 -31.41 28.73
CA SER A 163 -10.74 -30.04 28.40
C SER A 163 -9.25 -29.79 28.55
N GLU A 164 -8.63 -30.28 29.62
CA GLU A 164 -7.18 -30.19 29.85
C GLU A 164 -6.41 -30.88 28.72
N SER A 165 -6.82 -32.08 28.31
CA SER A 165 -6.21 -32.78 27.17
C SER A 165 -6.32 -32.00 25.86
N LYS A 166 -7.45 -31.33 25.60
CA LYS A 166 -7.59 -30.47 24.40
C LYS A 166 -6.70 -29.23 24.46
N ILE A 167 -6.56 -28.64 25.64
CA ILE A 167 -5.68 -27.49 25.85
C ILE A 167 -4.22 -27.90 25.62
N ASP A 168 -3.82 -29.07 26.14
CA ASP A 168 -2.46 -29.57 25.99
C ASP A 168 -2.13 -29.92 24.52
N ASP A 169 -3.06 -30.61 23.81
CA ASP A 169 -2.94 -30.88 22.38
C ASP A 169 -2.77 -29.58 21.55
N GLU A 170 -3.56 -28.56 21.85
CA GLU A 170 -3.51 -27.29 21.12
C GLU A 170 -2.23 -26.49 21.47
N MET A 171 -1.81 -26.52 22.74
CA MET A 171 -0.56 -25.93 23.20
C MET A 171 0.65 -26.62 22.55
N GLN A 172 0.61 -27.93 22.39
CA GLN A 172 1.65 -28.68 21.69
C GLN A 172 1.72 -28.29 20.22
N LYS A 173 0.58 -28.18 19.52
CA LYS A 173 0.56 -27.67 18.13
C LYS A 173 1.11 -26.25 18.03
N GLN A 174 0.73 -25.35 18.94
CA GLN A 174 1.27 -23.99 18.98
C GLN A 174 2.78 -23.98 19.19
N THR A 175 3.30 -24.87 20.05
CA THR A 175 4.74 -24.98 20.32
C THR A 175 5.51 -25.40 19.07
N VAL A 176 4.97 -26.34 18.27
CA VAL A 176 5.57 -26.75 17.00
C VAL A 176 5.59 -25.59 15.99
N ILE A 177 4.47 -24.87 15.85
CA ILE A 177 4.38 -23.72 14.93
C ILE A 177 5.38 -22.62 15.33
N VAL A 178 5.48 -22.30 16.63
CA VAL A 178 6.41 -21.28 17.12
C VAL A 178 7.86 -21.70 16.87
N ALA A 179 8.19 -22.99 17.02
CA ALA A 179 9.51 -23.51 16.69
C ALA A 179 9.82 -23.36 15.19
N GLU A 180 8.88 -23.71 14.31
CA GLU A 180 9.04 -23.55 12.86
C GLU A 180 9.25 -22.09 12.45
N VAL A 181 8.44 -21.17 13.00
CA VAL A 181 8.58 -19.73 12.75
C VAL A 181 9.95 -19.23 13.19
N ARG A 182 10.44 -19.67 14.35
CA ARG A 182 11.77 -19.30 14.85
C ARG A 182 12.88 -19.77 13.91
N ASP A 183 12.78 -20.98 13.39
CA ASP A 183 13.81 -21.52 12.49
C ASP A 183 13.78 -20.85 11.11
N ARG A 184 12.59 -20.55 10.56
CA ARG A 184 12.44 -19.70 9.37
C ARG A 184 13.03 -18.30 9.58
N LEU A 185 12.87 -17.71 10.77
CA LEU A 185 13.44 -16.40 11.07
C LEU A 185 14.98 -16.46 11.12
N LYS A 186 15.56 -17.53 11.68
CA LYS A 186 17.02 -17.75 11.65
C LYS A 186 17.53 -17.88 10.23
N GLU A 187 16.86 -18.67 9.39
CA GLU A 187 17.22 -18.84 7.98
C GLU A 187 17.12 -17.52 7.21
N ASN A 188 16.05 -16.76 7.40
CA ASN A 188 15.94 -15.43 6.80
C ASN A 188 17.06 -14.50 7.26
N ASN A 189 17.42 -14.52 8.55
CA ASN A 189 18.52 -13.70 9.07
C ASN A 189 19.88 -14.11 8.49
N THR A 190 20.14 -15.40 8.25
CA THR A 190 21.38 -15.85 7.61
C THR A 190 21.41 -15.45 6.13
N LEU A 191 20.28 -15.50 5.43
CA LEU A 191 20.18 -15.02 4.06
C LEU A 191 20.38 -13.49 3.96
N ILE A 192 19.73 -12.72 4.84
CA ILE A 192 19.88 -11.26 4.89
C ILE A 192 21.34 -10.88 5.18
N SER A 193 21.99 -11.56 6.13
CA SER A 193 23.40 -11.26 6.43
C SER A 193 24.31 -11.61 5.25
N ALA A 194 24.06 -12.72 4.54
CA ALA A 194 24.80 -13.09 3.33
C ALA A 194 24.57 -12.09 2.17
N VAL A 195 23.37 -11.52 2.04
CA VAL A 195 23.09 -10.46 1.06
C VAL A 195 23.81 -9.18 1.49
N ALA A 196 23.76 -8.80 2.76
CA ALA A 196 24.41 -7.61 3.28
C ALA A 196 25.94 -7.68 3.08
N THR A 197 26.58 -8.83 3.31
CA THR A 197 28.01 -9.00 3.04
C THR A 197 28.32 -8.89 1.55
N LYS A 198 27.52 -9.51 0.66
CA LYS A 198 27.68 -9.37 -0.79
C LYS A 198 27.53 -7.94 -1.28
N VAL A 199 26.55 -7.19 -0.74
CA VAL A 199 26.36 -5.77 -1.06
C VAL A 199 27.54 -4.95 -0.55
N THR A 200 28.03 -5.24 0.66
CA THR A 200 29.21 -4.56 1.22
C THR A 200 30.47 -4.85 0.39
N ASP A 201 30.64 -6.08 -0.09
CA ASP A 201 31.72 -6.47 -0.99
C ASP A 201 31.58 -5.86 -2.39
N ALA A 202 30.37 -5.73 -2.92
CA ALA A 202 30.12 -5.02 -4.18
C ALA A 202 30.39 -3.51 -4.05
N LEU A 203 30.09 -2.94 -2.88
CA LEU A 203 30.38 -1.54 -2.54
C LEU A 203 31.80 -1.33 -2.03
N ARG A 204 32.65 -2.37 -1.94
CA ARG A 204 34.03 -2.20 -1.49
C ARG A 204 34.73 -1.19 -2.39
N PHE A 205 35.48 -0.31 -1.73
CA PHE A 205 36.33 0.75 -2.26
C PHE A 205 37.26 0.34 -3.42
N GLU A 206 37.41 -0.94 -3.72
CA GLU A 206 38.30 -1.43 -4.77
C GLU A 206 37.86 -0.95 -6.16
N TRP A 207 36.56 -1.03 -6.49
CA TRP A 207 36.04 -0.49 -7.75
C TRP A 207 36.22 1.02 -7.84
N PHE A 208 35.93 1.77 -6.77
CA PHE A 208 36.14 3.23 -6.73
C PHE A 208 37.62 3.63 -6.82
N ARG A 209 38.53 2.87 -6.18
CA ARG A 209 39.98 3.06 -6.29
C ARG A 209 40.46 2.76 -7.69
N GLN A 210 39.97 1.69 -8.30
CA GLN A 210 40.29 1.34 -9.68
C GLN A 210 39.82 2.43 -10.63
N LEU A 211 38.56 2.85 -10.55
CA LEU A 211 38.00 3.94 -11.34
C LEU A 211 38.82 5.24 -11.21
N GLY A 212 39.20 5.61 -9.98
CA GLY A 212 40.04 6.78 -9.73
C GLY A 212 41.44 6.69 -10.35
N SER A 213 42.06 5.50 -10.30
CA SER A 213 43.38 5.28 -10.90
C SER A 213 43.36 5.28 -12.43
N GLU A 214 42.33 4.67 -13.04
CA GLU A 214 42.11 4.69 -14.49
C GLU A 214 41.84 6.11 -15.00
N LEU A 215 40.98 6.88 -14.31
CA LEU A 215 40.69 8.26 -14.67
C LEU A 215 41.96 9.14 -14.59
N LYS A 216 42.76 8.98 -13.53
CA LYS A 216 44.04 9.70 -13.39
C LYS A 216 45.01 9.35 -14.52
N SER A 217 45.10 8.08 -14.90
CA SER A 217 45.92 7.62 -16.02
C SER A 217 45.49 8.24 -17.34
N MET A 218 44.18 8.23 -17.61
CA MET A 218 43.59 8.83 -18.81
C MET A 218 43.87 10.34 -18.88
N MET A 219 43.66 11.06 -17.78
CA MET A 219 43.88 12.50 -17.71
C MET A 219 45.36 12.86 -17.94
N ASN A 220 46.28 12.08 -17.38
CA ASN A 220 47.72 12.25 -17.63
C ASN A 220 48.09 12.02 -19.10
N ARG A 221 47.46 11.04 -19.77
CA ARG A 221 47.68 10.81 -21.21
C ARG A 221 47.18 11.99 -22.04
N ILE A 222 45.96 12.46 -21.78
CA ILE A 222 45.38 13.63 -22.47
C ILE A 222 46.28 14.85 -22.28
N PHE A 223 46.71 15.12 -21.05
CA PHE A 223 47.57 16.27 -20.76
C PHE A 223 48.90 16.19 -21.53
N ARG A 224 49.57 15.02 -21.53
CA ARG A 224 50.81 14.82 -22.29
C ARG A 224 50.61 15.02 -23.79
N THR A 225 49.53 14.47 -24.35
CA THR A 225 49.22 14.64 -25.79
C THR A 225 48.94 16.10 -26.12
N ASN A 226 48.18 16.81 -25.30
CA ASN A 226 47.89 18.23 -25.51
C ASN A 226 49.16 19.09 -25.46
N VAL A 227 50.06 18.83 -24.50
CA VAL A 227 51.36 19.52 -24.42
C VAL A 227 52.21 19.25 -25.66
N ALA A 228 52.34 17.98 -26.07
CA ALA A 228 53.11 17.63 -27.26
C ALA A 228 52.52 18.24 -28.54
N THR A 229 51.20 18.30 -28.65
CA THR A 229 50.50 18.95 -29.78
C THR A 229 50.78 20.45 -29.80
N PHE A 230 50.72 21.11 -28.64
CA PHE A 230 51.04 22.53 -28.51
C PHE A 230 52.49 22.81 -28.92
N GLU A 231 53.44 22.02 -28.44
CA GLU A 231 54.86 22.14 -28.81
C GLU A 231 55.07 21.98 -30.32
N ALA A 232 54.41 21.00 -30.95
CA ALA A 232 54.48 20.79 -32.39
C ALA A 232 53.93 21.99 -33.18
N VAL A 233 52.80 22.57 -32.75
CA VAL A 233 52.21 23.76 -33.39
C VAL A 233 53.14 24.97 -33.26
N VAL A 234 53.71 25.20 -32.09
CA VAL A 234 54.67 26.30 -31.88
C VAL A 234 55.91 26.11 -32.75
N ALA A 235 56.41 24.88 -32.90
CA ALA A 235 57.54 24.59 -33.78
C ALA A 235 57.24 24.92 -35.24
N ILE A 236 56.04 24.57 -35.74
CA ILE A 236 55.61 24.90 -37.11
C ILE A 236 55.50 26.42 -37.29
N GLN A 237 54.89 27.12 -36.33
CA GLN A 237 54.73 28.57 -36.40
C GLN A 237 56.09 29.32 -36.46
N ARG A 238 57.13 28.76 -35.85
CA ARG A 238 58.48 29.36 -35.89
C ARG A 238 59.20 29.19 -37.24
N VAL A 239 58.78 28.24 -38.08
CA VAL A 239 59.42 27.92 -39.37
C VAL A 239 58.74 28.61 -40.56
N LEU A 240 57.51 29.10 -40.40
CA LEU A 240 56.80 29.85 -41.44
C LEU A 240 57.36 31.29 -41.57
N PRO A 241 57.79 31.73 -42.78
CA PRO A 241 58.26 33.09 -42.99
C PRO A 241 57.16 34.13 -42.72
N SER A 242 57.54 35.24 -42.10
CA SER A 242 56.63 36.34 -41.79
C SER A 242 56.04 36.97 -43.06
N HIS A 243 54.79 37.44 -42.99
CA HIS A 243 54.00 37.97 -44.11
C HIS A 243 54.66 39.16 -44.85
N LEU A 244 55.73 39.76 -44.32
CA LEU A 244 56.46 40.89 -44.89
C LEU A 244 57.40 40.50 -46.04
N GLU A 245 57.88 39.26 -46.12
CA GLU A 245 58.82 38.85 -47.19
C GLU A 245 58.13 38.61 -48.55
N ARG A 246 56.78 38.58 -48.58
CA ARG A 246 56.01 38.23 -49.79
C ARG A 246 55.55 39.43 -50.64
N SER A 247 55.61 40.66 -50.12
CA SER A 247 54.85 41.79 -50.66
C SER A 247 55.67 42.81 -51.48
N MET A 248 56.98 42.96 -51.27
CA MET A 248 57.68 44.13 -51.82
C MET A 248 58.01 44.09 -53.33
N PHE A 249 57.84 42.96 -54.02
CA PHE A 249 58.26 42.80 -55.43
C PHE A 249 57.27 42.08 -56.35
N ARG A 250 56.06 41.72 -55.89
CA ARG A 250 55.13 40.87 -56.67
C ARG A 250 53.78 41.49 -57.03
N ASP A 251 53.47 42.68 -56.52
CA ASP A 251 52.15 43.26 -56.73
C ASP A 251 52.06 43.89 -58.14
N PRO A 252 51.18 43.40 -59.03
CA PRO A 252 51.01 43.99 -60.36
C PRO A 252 50.47 45.41 -60.25
N PHE A 253 50.81 46.28 -61.21
CA PHE A 253 50.05 47.51 -61.38
C PHE A 253 48.75 47.22 -62.12
N ILE A 254 47.71 48.00 -61.85
CA ILE A 254 46.37 47.80 -62.41
C ILE A 254 46.16 48.78 -63.56
N LEU A 255 45.93 48.25 -64.76
CA LEU A 255 45.58 49.05 -65.95
C LEU A 255 44.08 49.00 -66.19
N GLU A 256 43.45 50.16 -66.25
CA GLU A 256 42.12 50.37 -66.81
C GLU A 256 42.27 50.84 -68.27
N ASP A 257 41.88 50.00 -69.22
CA ASP A 257 42.00 50.34 -70.64
C ASP A 257 40.92 51.36 -71.09
N ALA A 258 41.06 51.91 -72.29
CA ALA A 258 40.16 52.97 -72.77
C ALA A 258 38.71 52.53 -73.02
N ILE A 259 38.38 51.26 -72.82
CA ILE A 259 37.00 50.76 -72.85
C ILE A 259 36.52 50.27 -71.47
N GLY A 260 37.29 50.56 -70.41
CA GLY A 260 36.96 50.28 -69.01
C GLY A 260 37.35 48.89 -68.51
N ARG A 261 38.13 48.10 -69.25
CA ARG A 261 38.59 46.79 -68.77
C ARG A 261 39.75 46.97 -67.80
N ILE A 262 39.54 46.51 -66.57
CA ILE A 262 40.55 46.48 -65.51
C ILE A 262 41.39 45.21 -65.65
N SER A 263 42.71 45.32 -65.69
CA SER A 263 43.62 44.18 -65.83
C SER A 263 44.90 44.38 -65.03
N PRO A 264 45.31 43.39 -64.21
CA PRO A 264 46.61 43.42 -63.56
C PRO A 264 47.72 43.20 -64.59
N VAL A 265 48.73 44.05 -64.55
CA VAL A 265 49.94 43.96 -65.37
C VAL A 265 51.12 43.60 -64.48
N HIS A 266 51.60 42.37 -64.66
CA HIS A 266 52.75 41.86 -63.93
C HIS A 266 54.05 42.33 -64.59
N MET A 267 54.84 43.08 -63.82
CA MET A 267 56.10 43.67 -64.27
C MET A 267 57.19 42.61 -64.58
N ASP A 268 57.04 41.38 -64.08
CA ASP A 268 57.91 40.24 -64.41
C ASP A 268 57.76 39.78 -65.87
N PHE A 269 56.57 39.95 -66.46
CA PHE A 269 56.26 39.47 -67.82
C PHE A 269 56.28 40.59 -68.87
N ILE A 270 55.92 41.82 -68.48
CA ILE A 270 55.99 43.00 -69.32
C ILE A 270 57.12 43.90 -68.79
N ASN A 271 58.26 43.86 -69.47
CA ASN A 271 59.49 44.54 -69.05
C ASN A 271 59.94 45.66 -70.02
N SER A 272 59.16 45.95 -71.06
CA SER A 272 59.45 47.04 -71.99
C SER A 272 58.17 47.66 -72.56
N TRP A 273 58.29 48.90 -73.07
CA TRP A 273 57.19 49.59 -73.75
C TRP A 273 56.72 48.84 -74.99
N GLU A 274 57.64 48.20 -75.71
CA GLU A 274 57.33 47.41 -76.92
C GLU A 274 56.48 46.18 -76.58
N ALA A 275 56.81 45.48 -75.48
CA ALA A 275 56.04 44.34 -75.01
C ALA A 275 54.62 44.77 -74.58
N PHE A 276 54.52 45.90 -73.89
CA PHE A 276 53.25 46.47 -73.48
C PHE A 276 52.39 46.89 -74.68
N ASP A 277 52.97 47.59 -75.64
CA ASP A 277 52.27 48.04 -76.86
C ASP A 277 51.84 46.86 -77.72
N ALA A 278 52.66 45.80 -77.81
CA ALA A 278 52.29 44.56 -78.50
C ALA A 278 51.07 43.89 -77.86
N ILE A 279 51.05 43.78 -76.53
CA ILE A 279 49.93 43.22 -75.78
C ILE A 279 48.68 44.10 -75.93
N LEU A 280 48.81 45.41 -75.84
CA LEU A 280 47.69 46.33 -76.07
C LEU A 280 47.12 46.19 -77.48
N ARG A 281 47.95 46.11 -78.52
CA ARG A 281 47.50 45.90 -79.89
C ARG A 281 46.70 44.60 -80.04
N LEU A 282 47.18 43.50 -79.46
CA LEU A 282 46.46 42.23 -79.45
C LEU A 282 45.13 42.32 -78.69
N ARG A 283 45.11 42.98 -77.54
CA ARG A 283 43.88 43.15 -76.72
C ARG A 283 42.79 44.00 -77.39
N PHE A 284 43.18 44.85 -78.35
CA PHE A 284 42.26 45.70 -79.10
C PHE A 284 41.97 45.21 -80.52
N GLN A 285 42.54 44.08 -80.98
CA GLN A 285 42.48 43.63 -82.38
C GLN A 285 41.05 43.59 -82.97
N ASP A 286 40.08 43.09 -82.21
CA ASP A 286 38.68 42.94 -82.63
C ASP A 286 37.72 43.88 -81.87
N VAL A 287 38.24 44.99 -81.32
CA VAL A 287 37.46 45.90 -80.48
C VAL A 287 37.55 47.35 -80.98
N GLN A 288 36.54 48.15 -80.65
CA GLN A 288 36.54 49.60 -80.93
C GLN A 288 37.79 50.26 -80.34
N GLY A 289 38.38 51.20 -81.08
CA GLY A 289 39.62 51.85 -80.69
C GLY A 289 40.91 51.19 -81.22
N PHE A 290 40.83 50.01 -81.88
CA PHE A 290 42.02 49.34 -82.44
C PHE A 290 42.93 50.26 -83.27
N LYS A 291 42.34 51.04 -84.19
CA LYS A 291 43.10 51.96 -85.06
C LYS A 291 43.88 53.00 -84.25
N LYS A 292 43.29 53.51 -83.16
CA LYS A 292 43.92 54.49 -82.27
C LYS A 292 45.07 53.86 -81.49
N VAL A 293 44.84 52.69 -80.90
CA VAL A 293 45.88 51.94 -80.17
C VAL A 293 47.04 51.55 -81.09
N ARG A 294 46.74 51.07 -82.30
CA ARG A 294 47.76 50.69 -83.29
C ARG A 294 48.63 51.88 -83.73
N ASN A 295 48.04 53.06 -83.85
CA ASN A 295 48.75 54.30 -84.19
C ASN A 295 49.41 54.97 -82.98
N ASN A 296 49.37 54.36 -81.79
CA ASN A 296 49.87 54.92 -80.54
C ASN A 296 49.18 56.24 -80.13
N GLU A 297 47.96 56.50 -80.62
CA GLU A 297 47.10 57.65 -80.35
C GLU A 297 46.29 57.44 -79.04
N TYR A 298 47.00 57.19 -77.95
CA TYR A 298 46.46 57.07 -76.59
C TYR A 298 47.45 57.60 -75.57
N ILE A 299 46.91 58.03 -74.44
CA ILE A 299 47.67 58.48 -73.27
C ILE A 299 47.45 57.53 -72.10
N LEU A 300 48.43 57.47 -71.20
CA LEU A 300 48.35 56.74 -69.94
C LEU A 300 48.49 57.75 -68.81
N GLN A 301 47.61 57.68 -67.83
CA GLN A 301 47.60 58.58 -66.69
C GLN A 301 47.50 57.80 -65.38
N GLU A 302 48.12 58.31 -64.33
CA GLU A 302 47.89 57.77 -62.98
C GLU A 302 46.46 58.08 -62.53
N HIS A 303 45.77 57.08 -62.00
CA HIS A 303 44.34 57.15 -61.68
C HIS A 303 43.96 58.33 -60.77
N THR A 304 44.74 58.57 -59.70
CA THR A 304 44.43 59.60 -58.70
C THR A 304 44.92 60.98 -59.09
N THR A 305 46.18 61.10 -59.54
CA THR A 305 46.79 62.41 -59.82
C THR A 305 46.49 62.91 -61.24
N LYS A 306 45.96 62.03 -62.10
CA LYS A 306 45.76 62.27 -63.54
C LYS A 306 47.04 62.73 -64.25
N ARG A 307 48.20 62.41 -63.66
CA ARG A 307 49.50 62.72 -64.24
C ARG A 307 49.77 61.81 -65.43
N GLU A 308 50.05 62.40 -66.58
CA GLU A 308 50.43 61.66 -67.77
C GLU A 308 51.79 60.96 -67.61
N ILE A 309 51.81 59.67 -67.95
CA ILE A 309 53.00 58.83 -67.99
C ILE A 309 53.62 58.98 -69.38
N LYS A 310 54.65 59.83 -69.46
CA LYS A 310 55.37 60.09 -70.71
C LYS A 310 56.14 58.84 -71.17
N ARG A 311 55.97 58.47 -72.44
CA ARG A 311 56.70 57.37 -73.10
C ARG A 311 58.23 57.56 -73.15
N THR A 312 58.72 58.77 -72.91
CA THR A 312 60.17 59.04 -72.81
C THR A 312 60.81 58.47 -71.54
N ARG A 313 60.01 58.02 -70.56
CA ARG A 313 60.51 57.40 -69.33
C ARG A 313 60.89 55.94 -69.56
N ARG A 314 61.95 55.47 -68.88
CA ARG A 314 62.26 54.05 -68.79
C ARG A 314 61.09 53.29 -68.14
N TRP A 315 60.78 52.10 -68.64
CA TRP A 315 59.68 51.25 -68.18
C TRP A 315 59.68 51.07 -66.65
N ASP A 316 60.83 50.70 -66.08
CA ASP A 316 61.01 50.46 -64.63
C ASP A 316 60.73 51.68 -63.75
N LEU A 317 60.75 52.89 -64.33
CA LEU A 317 60.49 54.16 -63.64
C LEU A 317 59.13 54.76 -64.04
N ALA A 318 58.45 54.16 -65.01
CA ALA A 318 57.14 54.59 -65.49
C ALA A 318 56.01 54.00 -64.63
N PHE A 319 56.22 52.79 -64.10
CA PHE A 319 55.21 52.00 -63.39
C PHE A 319 55.73 51.51 -62.04
N MET A 320 54.90 51.57 -61.00
CA MET A 320 55.22 51.08 -59.66
C MET A 320 54.27 49.94 -59.23
N PRO A 321 54.74 48.95 -58.43
CA PRO A 321 53.89 47.89 -57.89
C PRO A 321 52.65 48.44 -57.16
N GLY A 322 51.47 47.87 -57.46
CA GLY A 322 50.19 48.29 -56.86
C GLY A 322 49.60 49.62 -57.38
N GLN A 323 50.26 50.31 -58.30
CA GLN A 323 49.75 51.55 -58.90
C GLN A 323 48.53 51.28 -59.80
N ARG A 324 47.60 52.24 -59.91
CA ARG A 324 46.46 52.18 -60.84
C ARG A 324 46.60 53.22 -61.95
N ILE A 325 46.34 52.81 -63.19
CA ILE A 325 46.65 53.55 -64.40
C ILE A 325 45.47 53.50 -65.34
N ASP A 326 45.07 54.67 -65.82
CA ASP A 326 43.95 54.83 -66.74
C ASP A 326 44.49 55.12 -68.15
N MET A 327 43.89 54.51 -69.15
CA MET A 327 44.22 54.71 -70.56
C MET A 327 43.09 55.47 -71.26
N SER A 328 43.41 56.58 -71.94
CA SER A 328 42.45 57.36 -72.73
C SER A 328 42.86 57.42 -74.19
N LEU A 329 41.91 57.31 -75.13
CA LEU A 329 42.17 57.47 -76.56
C LEU A 329 42.17 58.95 -76.96
N VAL A 330 43.11 59.35 -77.80
CA VAL A 330 43.25 60.73 -78.27
C VAL A 330 42.53 60.92 -79.60
N PHE A 331 41.63 61.90 -79.69
CA PHE A 331 40.92 62.28 -80.91
C PHE A 331 41.29 63.70 -81.32
N VAL A 332 42.08 63.83 -82.39
CA VAL A 332 42.40 65.13 -82.98
C VAL A 332 41.30 65.51 -83.97
N LYS A 333 40.74 66.71 -83.84
CA LYS A 333 39.81 67.29 -84.82
C LYS A 333 40.62 67.62 -86.08
N LYS A 334 40.29 67.03 -87.24
CA LYS A 334 40.89 67.46 -88.51
C LYS A 334 40.33 68.84 -88.84
N GLU A 335 41.22 69.83 -88.96
CA GLU A 335 40.92 71.19 -89.40
C GLU A 335 40.29 71.12 -90.80
N ALA A 336 38.98 71.35 -90.87
CA ALA A 336 38.29 71.76 -92.06
C ALA A 336 37.53 73.03 -91.69
N GLU A 337 38.09 74.13 -92.17
CA GLU A 337 37.48 75.44 -92.43
C GLU A 337 36.86 76.16 -91.22
N GLU A 338 37.74 76.98 -90.62
CA GLU A 338 37.49 78.31 -90.04
C GLU A 338 36.06 78.84 -90.19
N ALA A 339 35.28 78.79 -89.11
CA ALA A 339 34.88 79.99 -88.36
C ALA A 339 33.84 79.64 -87.29
N GLU A 340 33.95 80.38 -86.19
CA GLU A 340 32.99 80.57 -85.09
C GLU A 340 33.02 79.59 -83.91
N GLU A 341 33.42 80.20 -82.79
CA GLU A 341 33.53 79.74 -81.42
C GLU A 341 32.24 79.12 -80.88
N ILE A 342 32.13 77.80 -80.94
CA ILE A 342 31.43 77.01 -79.91
C ILE A 342 32.31 75.79 -79.61
N GLN A 343 33.05 75.84 -78.50
CA GLN A 343 33.95 74.78 -78.02
C GLN A 343 33.18 73.56 -77.46
N SER A 344 32.12 73.10 -78.12
CA SER A 344 31.48 71.83 -77.76
C SER A 344 32.23 70.68 -78.44
N THR A 345 32.89 69.84 -77.66
CA THR A 345 33.50 68.61 -78.17
C THR A 345 32.42 67.55 -78.34
N SER A 346 32.35 66.90 -79.51
CA SER A 346 31.31 65.88 -79.78
C SER A 346 31.92 64.50 -79.97
N CYS A 347 31.26 63.45 -79.47
CA CYS A 347 31.67 62.07 -79.68
C CYS A 347 31.71 61.72 -81.19
N PRO A 348 32.85 61.22 -81.73
CA PRO A 348 32.95 60.87 -83.15
C PRO A 348 32.00 59.76 -83.61
N ASN A 349 31.49 58.95 -82.68
CA ASN A 349 30.64 57.79 -82.99
C ASN A 349 29.13 58.12 -82.88
N CYS A 350 28.69 58.65 -81.73
CA CYS A 350 27.26 58.92 -81.47
C CYS A 350 26.85 60.40 -81.65
N ARG A 351 27.83 61.30 -81.89
CA ARG A 351 27.63 62.76 -82.03
C ARG A 351 27.04 63.46 -80.80
N ALA A 352 27.00 62.80 -79.65
CA ALA A 352 26.65 63.46 -78.38
C ALA A 352 27.62 64.62 -78.11
N THR A 353 27.11 65.77 -77.68
CA THR A 353 27.90 66.97 -77.33
C THR A 353 28.33 66.92 -75.87
N SER A 354 29.58 67.29 -75.59
CA SER A 354 30.13 67.42 -74.24
C SER A 354 30.24 68.88 -73.86
N ASP A 355 29.88 69.18 -72.60
CA ASP A 355 30.05 70.50 -71.98
C ASP A 355 31.47 70.71 -71.44
N LYS A 356 32.37 69.72 -71.56
CA LYS A 356 33.75 69.84 -71.08
C LYS A 356 34.67 70.51 -72.10
N SER A 357 35.70 71.21 -71.59
CA SER A 357 36.69 71.92 -72.39
C SER A 357 37.49 70.99 -73.31
N GLN A 358 38.08 71.57 -74.37
CA GLN A 358 39.12 70.89 -75.14
C GLN A 358 40.24 70.41 -74.19
N ASP A 359 40.79 69.21 -74.46
CA ASP A 359 41.82 68.51 -73.68
C ASP A 359 41.40 67.96 -72.30
N SER A 360 40.10 67.81 -72.03
CA SER A 360 39.60 67.11 -70.84
C SER A 360 39.18 65.66 -71.13
N ASP A 361 39.37 64.75 -70.16
CA ASP A 361 38.88 63.38 -70.26
C ASP A 361 37.34 63.37 -70.21
N ILE A 362 36.73 62.80 -71.26
CA ILE A 362 35.28 62.64 -71.39
C ILE A 362 34.96 61.14 -71.45
N GLN A 363 34.19 60.68 -70.46
CA GLN A 363 33.60 59.36 -70.46
C GLN A 363 32.23 59.44 -71.14
N TRP A 364 32.06 58.70 -72.24
CA TRP A 364 30.85 58.71 -73.07
C TRP A 364 29.92 57.55 -72.77
#